data_AF-A0A928T4Y1-F1
#
_entry.id   AF-A0A928T4Y1-F1
#
_cell.length_a   1.000
_cell.length_b   1.000
_cell.length_c   1.000
_cell.angle_alpha   90.00
_cell.angle_beta   90.00
_cell.angle_gamma   90.00
#
_symmetry.space_group_name_H-M   'P 1'
#
loop_
_entity.id
_entity.type
_entity.pdbx_description
1 polymer ?
#
loop_
_entity_poly.entity_id
_entity_poly.type
_entity_poly.pdbx_seq_one_letter_code
_entity_poly.pdbx_strand_id
1 'polypeptide(L)'
;MLCDVLISVLRSARADLNAQFAQAKRERPALDDAAFTGFIEQQIDPLARLAPGDQAYDVISTAWECGLELVAQRLAGPQARHPWINETWKLLAAQLAHAPRQLIPAFSNAAYHLATTPGARPRQWLDLMQNIAQVVTDAPALLHAGQIAAWRAGLAHYREGALKLIAALEPKIAQIALGADSSAFLEKVIASPWIEKPAGNRESLRAGSFRGFGGLFIVPPLVTAVNDQLFVRSGDDVWLLTADSFGATFHRGTLAEFQAGSGSRFDDAPADIGVVTSVARTRHTVAVTGSLTHAVLLFAA
;
A
#
# COMPACT_ATOMS: atom_id res chain seq x y z
N MET A 1 16.93 14.24 -23.89
CA MET A 1 18.40 14.33 -23.83
C MET A 1 18.83 13.96 -22.41
N LEU A 2 19.61 12.89 -22.26
CA LEU A 2 20.11 12.45 -20.95
C LEU A 2 21.08 13.48 -20.36
N CYS A 3 21.20 13.54 -19.04
CA CYS A 3 22.15 14.41 -18.35
C CYS A 3 23.58 13.87 -18.44
N ASP A 4 24.56 14.77 -18.34
CA ASP A 4 25.98 14.43 -18.47
C ASP A 4 26.45 13.43 -17.42
N VAL A 5 25.88 13.50 -16.20
CA VAL A 5 26.16 12.57 -15.11
C VAL A 5 25.77 11.14 -15.51
N LEU A 6 24.55 10.95 -16.01
CA LEU A 6 24.08 9.65 -16.47
C LEU A 6 24.91 9.15 -17.66
N ILE A 7 25.21 10.01 -18.64
CA ILE A 7 26.04 9.66 -19.79
C ILE A 7 27.43 9.18 -19.35
N SER A 8 28.05 9.89 -18.39
CA SER A 8 29.36 9.55 -17.85
C SER A 8 29.35 8.16 -17.18
N VAL A 9 28.38 7.90 -16.32
CA VAL A 9 28.23 6.62 -15.62
C VAL A 9 27.92 5.47 -16.59
N LEU A 10 27.00 5.67 -17.53
CA LEU A 10 26.70 4.66 -18.56
C LEU A 10 27.92 4.33 -19.42
N ARG A 11 28.81 5.31 -19.66
CA ARG A 11 30.04 5.10 -20.42
C ARG A 11 31.07 4.32 -19.60
N SER A 12 31.29 4.69 -18.33
CA SER A 12 32.28 4.05 -17.47
C SER A 12 31.87 2.64 -17.05
N ALA A 13 30.58 2.40 -16.82
CA ALA A 13 30.02 1.12 -16.37
C ALA A 13 29.37 0.29 -17.50
N ARG A 14 29.68 0.63 -18.76
CA ARG A 14 29.00 0.06 -19.95
C ARG A 14 29.00 -1.47 -19.97
N ALA A 15 30.15 -2.09 -19.68
CA ALA A 15 30.29 -3.54 -19.74
C ALA A 15 29.38 -4.23 -18.71
N ASP A 16 29.43 -3.76 -17.47
CA ASP A 16 28.70 -4.33 -16.35
C ASP A 16 27.18 -4.16 -16.51
N LEU A 17 26.71 -2.95 -16.84
CA LEU A 17 25.29 -2.67 -17.02
C LEU A 17 24.68 -3.45 -18.20
N ASN A 18 25.42 -3.60 -19.31
CA ASN A 18 24.99 -4.43 -20.43
C ASN A 18 24.93 -5.92 -20.06
N ALA A 19 25.90 -6.41 -19.27
CA ALA A 19 25.90 -7.78 -18.79
C ALA A 19 24.68 -8.05 -17.87
N GLN A 20 24.38 -7.12 -16.96
CA GLN A 20 23.19 -7.19 -16.10
C GLN A 20 21.89 -7.21 -16.93
N PHE A 21 21.76 -6.32 -17.93
CA PHE A 21 20.59 -6.29 -18.81
C PHE A 21 20.44 -7.60 -19.59
N ALA A 22 21.53 -8.10 -20.19
CA ALA A 22 21.51 -9.35 -20.94
C ALA A 22 21.18 -10.57 -20.06
N GLN A 23 21.64 -10.58 -18.82
CA GLN A 23 21.24 -11.59 -17.84
C GLN A 23 19.75 -11.48 -17.51
N ALA A 24 19.28 -10.28 -17.15
CA ALA A 24 17.87 -10.06 -16.80
C ALA A 24 16.93 -10.41 -17.96
N LYS A 25 17.31 -10.12 -19.21
CA LYS A 25 16.56 -10.49 -20.42
C LYS A 25 16.49 -11.99 -20.65
N ARG A 26 17.55 -12.74 -20.34
CA ARG A 26 17.56 -14.21 -20.40
C ARG A 26 16.64 -14.81 -19.34
N GLU A 27 16.67 -14.29 -18.12
CA GLU A 27 15.80 -14.73 -17.02
C GLU A 27 14.34 -14.32 -17.23
N ARG A 28 14.12 -13.14 -17.83
CA ARG A 28 12.81 -12.53 -18.03
C ARG A 28 12.66 -12.08 -19.50
N PRO A 29 12.28 -12.99 -20.43
CA PRO A 29 12.16 -12.65 -21.85
C PRO A 29 11.20 -11.50 -22.16
N ALA A 30 10.24 -11.26 -21.25
CA ALA A 30 9.26 -10.16 -21.32
C ALA A 30 9.84 -8.75 -21.07
N LEU A 31 11.09 -8.63 -20.62
CA LEU A 31 11.77 -7.33 -20.46
C LEU A 31 11.93 -6.65 -21.82
N ASP A 32 11.17 -5.61 -22.12
CA ASP A 32 11.20 -4.93 -23.41
C ASP A 32 12.28 -3.83 -23.48
N ASP A 33 13.10 -3.86 -24.53
CA ASP A 33 14.26 -2.99 -24.70
C ASP A 33 13.84 -1.52 -24.82
N ALA A 34 12.76 -1.24 -25.55
CA ALA A 34 12.23 0.12 -25.74
C ALA A 34 11.58 0.65 -24.45
N ALA A 35 10.82 -0.19 -23.73
CA ALA A 35 10.25 0.16 -22.44
C ALA A 35 11.34 0.45 -21.39
N PHE A 36 12.41 -0.35 -21.35
CA PHE A 36 13.53 -0.11 -20.43
C PHE A 36 14.32 1.15 -20.82
N THR A 37 14.51 1.41 -22.11
CA THR A 37 15.08 2.68 -22.59
C THR A 37 14.24 3.88 -22.14
N GLY A 38 12.93 3.82 -22.32
CA GLY A 38 12.02 4.86 -21.83
C GLY A 38 12.04 5.01 -20.31
N PHE A 39 12.23 3.92 -19.57
CA PHE A 39 12.41 3.97 -18.12
C PHE A 39 13.72 4.67 -17.71
N ILE A 40 14.83 4.42 -18.40
CA ILE A 40 16.09 5.13 -18.18
C ILE A 40 15.88 6.64 -18.38
N GLU A 41 15.25 7.03 -19.47
CA GLU A 41 15.00 8.44 -19.80
C GLU A 41 14.06 9.15 -18.81
N GLN A 42 13.00 8.47 -18.37
CA GLN A 42 11.94 9.11 -17.59
C GLN A 42 12.12 8.98 -16.09
N GLN A 43 12.86 7.96 -15.62
CA GLN A 43 12.96 7.63 -14.19
C GLN A 43 14.41 7.67 -13.69
N ILE A 44 15.37 7.08 -14.42
CA ILE A 44 16.78 7.08 -13.98
C ILE A 44 17.45 8.43 -14.23
N ASP A 45 17.18 9.09 -15.36
CA ASP A 45 17.78 10.40 -15.67
C ASP A 45 17.46 11.49 -14.63
N PRO A 46 16.20 11.66 -14.17
CA PRO A 46 15.90 12.60 -13.09
C PRO A 46 16.65 12.30 -11.79
N LEU A 47 16.81 11.02 -11.43
CA LEU A 47 17.58 10.62 -10.24
C LEU A 47 19.06 10.96 -10.42
N ALA A 48 19.63 10.68 -11.60
CA ALA A 48 21.03 10.98 -11.91
C ALA A 48 21.34 12.49 -11.84
N ARG A 49 20.39 13.36 -12.22
CA ARG A 49 20.54 14.83 -12.09
C ARG A 49 20.61 15.31 -10.65
N LEU A 50 19.98 14.59 -9.72
CA LEU A 50 19.92 14.92 -8.30
C LEU A 50 21.00 14.19 -7.48
N ALA A 51 21.68 13.21 -8.09
CA ALA A 51 22.68 12.41 -7.42
C ALA A 51 23.92 13.27 -7.10
N PRO A 52 24.43 13.24 -5.86
CA PRO A 52 25.73 13.81 -5.52
C PRO A 52 26.83 13.19 -6.40
N GLY A 53 27.84 13.98 -6.79
CA GLY A 53 28.83 13.57 -7.80
C GLY A 53 29.61 12.29 -7.44
N ASP A 54 29.89 12.07 -6.16
CA ASP A 54 30.54 10.87 -5.62
C ASP A 54 29.58 9.67 -5.44
N GLN A 55 28.27 9.92 -5.41
CA GLN A 55 27.22 8.91 -5.22
C GLN A 55 26.46 8.57 -6.52
N ALA A 56 26.77 9.24 -7.63
CA ALA A 56 26.07 9.08 -8.90
C ALA A 56 26.01 7.62 -9.38
N TYR A 57 27.12 6.89 -9.28
CA TYR A 57 27.16 5.47 -9.64
C TYR A 57 26.22 4.63 -8.76
N ASP A 58 26.17 4.88 -7.46
CA ASP A 58 25.34 4.13 -6.51
C ASP A 58 23.84 4.34 -6.78
N VAL A 59 23.44 5.59 -7.04
CA VAL A 59 22.06 5.95 -7.39
C VAL A 59 21.65 5.27 -8.70
N ILE A 60 22.48 5.38 -9.74
CA ILE A 60 22.16 4.85 -11.07
C ILE A 60 22.15 3.33 -11.07
N SER A 61 23.15 2.67 -10.47
CA SER A 61 23.22 1.20 -10.40
C SER A 61 22.05 0.62 -9.62
N THR A 62 21.69 1.22 -8.47
CA THR A 62 20.52 0.78 -7.70
C THR A 62 19.22 0.95 -8.48
N ALA A 63 19.02 2.10 -9.13
CA ALA A 63 17.84 2.37 -9.95
C ALA A 63 17.77 1.45 -11.17
N TRP A 64 18.92 1.09 -11.75
CA TRP A 64 19.04 0.15 -12.87
C TRP A 64 18.62 -1.26 -12.46
N GLU A 65 19.22 -1.80 -11.39
CA GLU A 65 18.90 -3.14 -10.87
C GLU A 65 17.41 -3.28 -10.53
N CYS A 66 16.85 -2.29 -9.82
CA CYS A 66 15.43 -2.27 -9.50
C CYS A 66 14.56 -2.12 -10.77
N GLY A 67 14.97 -1.26 -11.70
CA GLY A 67 14.28 -1.02 -12.96
C GLY A 67 14.17 -2.27 -13.85
N LEU A 68 15.20 -3.11 -13.90
CA LEU A 68 15.19 -4.35 -14.69
C LEU A 68 14.04 -5.27 -14.26
N GLU A 69 13.83 -5.41 -12.95
CA GLU A 69 12.74 -6.21 -12.40
C GLU A 69 11.37 -5.54 -12.63
N LEU A 70 11.26 -4.25 -12.29
CA LEU A 70 10.00 -3.52 -12.36
C LEU A 70 9.46 -3.40 -13.79
N VAL A 71 10.33 -3.13 -14.76
CA VAL A 71 9.92 -3.00 -16.17
C VAL A 71 9.54 -4.38 -16.74
N ALA A 72 10.29 -5.44 -16.43
CA ALA A 72 9.98 -6.79 -16.88
C ALA A 72 8.59 -7.27 -16.41
N GLN A 73 8.18 -6.86 -15.20
CA GLN A 73 6.87 -7.19 -14.62
C GLN A 73 5.75 -6.21 -15.03
N ARG A 74 6.05 -5.18 -15.83
CA ARG A 74 5.15 -4.08 -16.19
C ARG A 74 4.61 -3.34 -14.96
N LEU A 75 5.47 -3.15 -13.96
CA LEU A 75 5.18 -2.39 -12.74
C LEU A 75 5.66 -0.93 -12.84
N ALA A 76 6.71 -0.68 -13.64
CA ALA A 76 7.23 0.65 -13.90
C ALA A 76 7.58 0.85 -15.39
N GLY A 77 7.86 2.09 -15.77
CA GLY A 77 8.14 2.49 -17.15
C GLY A 77 6.90 2.73 -18.00
N PRO A 78 7.06 2.94 -19.32
CA PRO A 78 5.98 3.38 -20.22
C PRO A 78 4.81 2.39 -20.35
N GLN A 79 5.05 1.10 -20.05
CA GLN A 79 4.06 0.02 -20.15
C GLN A 79 3.49 -0.40 -18.79
N ALA A 80 3.71 0.40 -17.73
CA ALA A 80 3.26 0.08 -16.38
C ALA A 80 1.73 -0.05 -16.30
N ARG A 81 1.25 -1.07 -15.59
CA ARG A 81 -0.20 -1.28 -15.36
C ARG A 81 -0.81 -0.22 -14.45
N HIS A 82 0.00 0.34 -13.57
CA HIS A 82 -0.38 1.43 -12.67
C HIS A 82 0.70 2.52 -12.71
N PRO A 83 0.33 3.81 -12.57
CA PRO A 83 1.29 4.91 -12.68
C PRO A 83 2.11 5.11 -11.40
N TRP A 84 1.73 4.49 -10.29
CA TRP A 84 2.11 4.94 -8.95
C TRP A 84 3.60 4.76 -8.62
N ILE A 85 4.29 3.75 -9.16
CA ILE A 85 5.74 3.64 -8.98
C ILE A 85 6.45 4.80 -9.71
N ASN A 86 6.11 5.05 -10.97
CA ASN A 86 6.69 6.14 -11.77
C ASN A 86 6.42 7.51 -11.12
N GLU A 87 5.19 7.77 -10.65
CA GLU A 87 4.85 9.02 -9.96
C GLU A 87 5.59 9.16 -8.63
N THR A 88 5.77 8.06 -7.89
CA THR A 88 6.55 8.06 -6.64
C THR A 88 8.01 8.41 -6.90
N TRP A 89 8.63 7.80 -7.92
CA TRP A 89 10.02 8.07 -8.27
C TRP A 89 10.21 9.51 -8.73
N LYS A 90 9.28 10.03 -9.52
CA LYS A 90 9.29 11.40 -10.00
C LYS A 90 9.15 12.43 -8.87
N LEU A 91 8.15 12.26 -7.99
CA LEU A 91 7.85 13.26 -6.96
C LEU A 91 8.79 13.18 -5.74
N LEU A 92 9.39 12.02 -5.48
CA LEU A 92 10.33 11.82 -4.37
C LEU A 92 11.77 11.63 -4.86
N ALA A 93 12.09 12.10 -6.08
CA ALA A 93 13.38 11.87 -6.74
C ALA A 93 14.58 12.34 -5.89
N ALA A 94 14.43 13.46 -5.17
CA ALA A 94 15.48 13.98 -4.30
C ALA A 94 15.77 13.04 -3.12
N GLN A 95 14.72 12.52 -2.48
CA GLN A 95 14.85 11.57 -1.36
C GLN A 95 15.44 10.25 -1.85
N LEU A 96 14.96 9.74 -2.99
CA LEU A 96 15.50 8.53 -3.61
C LEU A 96 16.98 8.66 -3.98
N ALA A 97 17.40 9.81 -4.51
CA ALA A 97 18.80 10.07 -4.82
C ALA A 97 19.69 10.16 -3.56
N HIS A 98 19.13 10.57 -2.42
CA HIS A 98 19.87 10.68 -1.16
C HIS A 98 20.13 9.32 -0.48
N ALA A 99 19.20 8.37 -0.59
CA ALA A 99 19.33 7.04 0.02
C ALA A 99 18.81 5.93 -0.90
N PRO A 100 19.42 5.74 -2.09
CA PRO A 100 18.85 4.93 -3.18
C PRO A 100 18.60 3.48 -2.77
N ARG A 101 19.59 2.84 -2.11
CA ARG A 101 19.49 1.42 -1.72
C ARG A 101 18.35 1.11 -0.74
N GLN A 102 18.01 2.07 0.11
CA GLN A 102 16.96 1.90 1.11
C GLN A 102 15.59 2.30 0.55
N LEU A 103 15.53 3.45 -0.12
CA LEU A 103 14.26 4.07 -0.46
C LEU A 103 13.69 3.61 -1.80
N ILE A 104 14.53 3.32 -2.81
CA ILE A 104 14.03 2.89 -4.13
C ILE A 104 13.21 1.59 -4.01
N PRO A 105 13.71 0.50 -3.40
CA PRO A 105 12.91 -0.73 -3.27
C PRO A 105 11.70 -0.52 -2.37
N ALA A 106 11.88 0.14 -1.22
CA ALA A 106 10.82 0.31 -0.23
C ALA A 106 9.64 1.13 -0.76
N PHE A 107 9.91 2.26 -1.43
CA PHE A 107 8.84 3.12 -1.97
C PHE A 107 8.19 2.51 -3.21
N SER A 108 8.94 1.77 -4.03
CA SER A 108 8.35 1.02 -5.15
C SER A 108 7.39 -0.05 -4.63
N ASN A 109 7.77 -0.79 -3.60
CA ASN A 109 6.92 -1.79 -2.96
C ASN A 109 5.68 -1.16 -2.33
N ALA A 110 5.84 -0.08 -1.57
CA ALA A 110 4.71 0.63 -0.96
C ALA A 110 3.71 1.12 -2.02
N ALA A 111 4.19 1.78 -3.07
CA ALA A 111 3.36 2.26 -4.17
C ALA A 111 2.64 1.11 -4.89
N TYR A 112 3.32 -0.02 -5.11
CA TYR A 112 2.72 -1.23 -5.67
C TYR A 112 1.62 -1.81 -4.77
N HIS A 113 1.91 -2.03 -3.49
CA HIS A 113 0.94 -2.60 -2.55
C HIS A 113 -0.31 -1.73 -2.43
N LEU A 114 -0.14 -0.41 -2.36
CA LEU A 114 -1.27 0.53 -2.36
C LEU A 114 -2.06 0.46 -3.68
N ALA A 115 -1.38 0.34 -4.82
CA ALA A 115 -2.03 0.27 -6.13
C ALA A 115 -2.86 -1.01 -6.32
N THR A 116 -2.40 -2.14 -5.77
CA THR A 116 -3.05 -3.44 -5.94
C THR A 116 -3.99 -3.80 -4.81
N THR A 117 -4.06 -3.00 -3.73
CA THR A 117 -4.97 -3.26 -2.61
C THR A 117 -6.31 -2.56 -2.86
N PRO A 118 -7.43 -3.31 -2.96
CA PRO A 118 -8.75 -2.72 -3.13
C PRO A 118 -9.07 -1.70 -2.03
N GLY A 119 -9.55 -0.51 -2.41
CA GLY A 119 -9.93 0.56 -1.49
C GLY A 119 -8.76 1.38 -0.90
N ALA A 120 -7.51 0.98 -1.15
CA ALA A 120 -6.36 1.82 -0.82
C ALA A 120 -6.26 3.03 -1.76
N ARG A 121 -5.58 4.09 -1.29
CA ARG A 121 -5.53 5.41 -1.92
C ARG A 121 -4.08 5.83 -2.19
N PRO A 122 -3.43 5.30 -3.25
CA PRO A 122 -2.04 5.62 -3.58
C PRO A 122 -1.75 7.12 -3.71
N ARG A 123 -2.68 7.89 -4.29
CA ARG A 123 -2.54 9.35 -4.39
C ARG A 123 -2.42 10.02 -3.04
N GLN A 124 -3.30 9.65 -2.09
CA GLN A 124 -3.27 10.18 -0.73
C GLN A 124 -1.94 9.88 -0.05
N TRP A 125 -1.44 8.66 -0.19
CA TRP A 125 -0.12 8.28 0.34
C TRP A 125 0.99 9.15 -0.24
N LEU A 126 1.02 9.35 -1.57
CA LEU A 126 2.05 10.13 -2.23
C LEU A 126 1.99 11.62 -1.87
N ASP A 127 0.80 12.16 -1.64
CA ASP A 127 0.62 13.53 -1.14
C ASP A 127 1.17 13.68 0.28
N LEU A 128 0.91 12.72 1.17
CA LEU A 128 1.50 12.68 2.50
C LEU A 128 3.01 12.55 2.44
N MET A 129 3.54 11.67 1.59
CA MET A 129 4.99 11.48 1.43
C MET A 129 5.71 12.75 0.99
N GLN A 130 5.12 13.54 0.09
CA GLN A 130 5.69 14.84 -0.29
C GLN A 130 5.74 15.82 0.88
N ASN A 131 4.70 15.86 1.72
CA ASN A 131 4.68 16.70 2.91
C ASN A 131 5.70 16.24 3.96
N ILE A 132 5.82 14.93 4.18
CA ILE A 132 6.83 14.34 5.07
C ILE A 132 8.24 14.70 4.56
N ALA A 133 8.48 14.55 3.27
CA ALA A 133 9.78 14.78 2.62
C ALA A 133 10.29 16.23 2.74
N GLN A 134 9.43 17.20 3.07
CA GLN A 134 9.82 18.58 3.35
C GLN A 134 10.42 18.78 4.75
N VAL A 135 10.13 17.87 5.68
CA VAL A 135 10.53 18.01 7.10
C VAL A 135 11.39 16.85 7.61
N VAL A 136 11.41 15.73 6.89
CA VAL A 136 12.23 14.56 7.20
C VAL A 136 13.24 14.33 6.09
N THR A 137 14.52 14.29 6.45
CA THR A 137 15.63 14.08 5.52
C THR A 137 16.33 12.73 5.70
N ASP A 138 16.19 12.10 6.88
CA ASP A 138 16.79 10.80 7.15
C ASP A 138 15.93 9.66 6.59
N ALA A 139 16.59 8.69 5.94
CA ALA A 139 15.90 7.57 5.31
C ALA A 139 15.10 6.69 6.28
N PRO A 140 15.60 6.34 7.49
CA PRO A 140 14.84 5.55 8.44
C PRO A 140 13.53 6.20 8.90
N ALA A 141 13.53 7.49 9.26
CA ALA A 141 12.31 8.18 9.65
C ALA A 141 11.36 8.37 8.46
N LEU A 142 11.88 8.57 7.23
CA LEU A 142 11.06 8.58 6.02
C LEU A 142 10.33 7.25 5.80
N LEU A 143 11.00 6.12 6.03
CA LEU A 143 10.39 4.79 5.93
C LEU A 143 9.30 4.59 7.00
N HIS A 144 9.58 4.97 8.24
CA HIS A 144 8.61 4.88 9.33
C HIS A 144 7.37 5.77 9.09
N ALA A 145 7.60 7.03 8.71
CA ALA A 145 6.53 7.95 8.35
C ALA A 145 5.73 7.46 7.14
N GLY A 146 6.40 6.85 6.15
CA GLY A 146 5.75 6.25 5.00
C GLY A 146 4.84 5.06 5.34
N GLN A 147 5.18 4.27 6.35
CA GLN A 147 4.31 3.21 6.85
C GLN A 147 3.05 3.76 7.53
N ILE A 148 3.17 4.84 8.32
CA ILE A 148 2.02 5.53 8.90
C ILE A 148 1.13 6.12 7.79
N ALA A 149 1.72 6.75 6.79
CA ALA A 149 0.98 7.28 5.64
C ALA A 149 0.28 6.16 4.86
N ALA A 150 0.90 4.98 4.72
CA ALA A 150 0.31 3.86 3.99
C ALA A 150 -0.89 3.27 4.74
N TRP A 151 -0.81 3.21 6.07
CA TRP A 151 -1.96 2.91 6.92
C TRP A 151 -3.08 3.93 6.74
N ARG A 152 -2.75 5.24 6.80
CA ARG A 152 -3.70 6.33 6.55
C ARG A 152 -4.37 6.25 5.17
N ALA A 153 -3.63 5.74 4.19
CA ALA A 153 -4.09 5.53 2.82
C ALA A 153 -4.90 4.24 2.61
N GLY A 154 -5.13 3.44 3.65
CA GLY A 154 -6.07 2.33 3.63
C GLY A 154 -5.48 0.93 3.76
N LEU A 155 -4.16 0.78 3.98
CA LEU A 155 -3.58 -0.51 4.37
C LEU A 155 -3.90 -0.81 5.84
N ALA A 156 -5.14 -1.19 6.13
CA ALA A 156 -5.65 -1.36 7.50
C ALA A 156 -4.81 -2.32 8.37
N HIS A 157 -4.24 -3.36 7.77
CA HIS A 157 -3.32 -4.29 8.46
C HIS A 157 -2.03 -3.64 8.97
N TYR A 158 -1.67 -2.43 8.52
CA TYR A 158 -0.51 -1.69 9.03
C TYR A 158 -0.79 -0.96 10.34
N ARG A 159 -2.05 -0.91 10.81
CA ARG A 159 -2.45 -0.16 12.01
C ARG A 159 -1.53 -0.42 13.21
N GLU A 160 -1.33 -1.68 13.58
CA GLU A 160 -0.56 -2.02 14.79
C GLU A 160 0.89 -1.53 14.68
N GLY A 161 1.54 -1.74 13.53
CA GLY A 161 2.88 -1.25 13.27
C GLY A 161 2.94 0.28 13.26
N ALA A 162 1.97 0.93 12.62
CA ALA A 162 1.90 2.38 12.54
C ALA A 162 1.68 3.04 13.92
N LEU A 163 0.88 2.44 14.80
CA LEU A 163 0.70 2.94 16.18
C LEU A 163 2.02 2.87 16.98
N LYS A 164 2.81 1.79 16.81
CA LYS A 164 4.14 1.69 17.43
C LYS A 164 5.09 2.77 16.91
N LEU A 165 5.04 3.05 15.60
CA LEU A 165 5.86 4.09 14.97
C LEU A 165 5.44 5.50 15.38
N ILE A 166 4.14 5.77 15.53
CA ILE A 166 3.62 7.04 16.06
C ILE A 166 4.18 7.29 17.47
N ALA A 167 4.28 6.27 18.30
CA ALA A 167 4.84 6.39 19.65
C ALA A 167 6.36 6.62 19.67
N ALA A 168 7.08 6.21 18.61
CA ALA A 168 8.53 6.29 18.53
C ALA A 168 9.05 7.55 17.78
N LEU A 169 8.26 8.11 16.87
CA LEU A 169 8.64 9.28 16.08
C LEU A 169 8.41 10.60 16.85
N GLU A 170 9.07 11.66 16.38
CA GLU A 170 8.75 13.02 16.83
C GLU A 170 7.26 13.33 16.57
N PRO A 171 6.52 13.90 17.55
CA PRO A 171 5.08 14.12 17.43
C PRO A 171 4.66 14.87 16.17
N LYS A 172 5.45 15.86 15.74
CA LYS A 172 5.17 16.64 14.53
C LYS A 172 5.28 15.81 13.26
N ILE A 173 6.27 14.91 13.17
CA ILE A 173 6.42 13.99 12.03
C ILE A 173 5.26 12.99 12.01
N ALA A 174 4.92 12.41 13.16
CA ALA A 174 3.78 11.48 13.26
C ALA A 174 2.46 12.15 12.85
N GLN A 175 2.25 13.41 13.26
CA GLN A 175 1.08 14.20 12.89
C GLN A 175 1.01 14.45 11.37
N ILE A 176 2.12 14.88 10.75
CA ILE A 176 2.20 15.09 9.30
C ILE A 176 1.98 13.77 8.55
N ALA A 177 2.59 12.68 9.01
CA ALA A 177 2.49 11.38 8.37
C ALA A 177 1.06 10.79 8.41
N LEU A 178 0.33 11.04 9.49
CA LEU A 178 -1.08 10.67 9.62
C LEU A 178 -2.01 11.64 8.84
N GLY A 179 -1.52 12.81 8.44
CA GLY A 179 -2.34 13.90 7.91
C GLY A 179 -3.33 14.41 8.95
N ALA A 180 -2.88 14.55 10.20
CA ALA A 180 -3.70 14.95 11.33
C ALA A 180 -3.65 16.47 11.53
N ASP A 181 -4.81 17.14 11.49
CA ASP A 181 -4.87 18.60 11.63
C ASP A 181 -4.62 19.08 13.07
N SER A 182 -4.72 18.18 14.06
CA SER A 182 -4.49 18.49 15.48
C SER A 182 -4.03 17.26 16.27
N SER A 183 -3.38 17.49 17.41
CA SER A 183 -3.03 16.44 18.38
C SER A 183 -4.28 15.70 18.90
N ALA A 184 -5.40 16.40 19.06
CA ALA A 184 -6.66 15.78 19.47
C ALA A 184 -7.18 14.75 18.46
N PHE A 185 -6.97 14.98 17.16
CA PHE A 185 -7.30 13.98 16.13
C PHE A 185 -6.38 12.77 16.22
N LEU A 186 -5.08 12.99 16.40
CA LEU A 186 -4.10 11.91 16.59
C LEU A 186 -4.45 11.04 17.80
N GLU A 187 -4.76 11.64 18.95
CA GLU A 187 -5.18 10.95 20.17
C GLU A 187 -6.44 10.10 19.94
N LYS A 188 -7.45 10.63 19.23
CA LYS A 188 -8.66 9.87 18.86
C LYS A 188 -8.33 8.64 18.01
N VAL A 189 -7.46 8.79 17.02
CA VAL A 189 -7.04 7.71 16.13
C VAL A 189 -6.28 6.63 16.89
N ILE A 190 -5.44 7.01 17.87
CA ILE A 190 -4.73 6.08 18.74
C ILE A 190 -5.72 5.31 19.63
N ALA A 191 -6.70 6.01 20.22
CA ALA A 191 -7.62 5.44 21.20
C ALA A 191 -8.62 4.44 20.60
N SER A 192 -9.01 4.59 19.32
CA SER A 192 -10.04 3.76 18.71
C SER A 192 -9.77 3.43 17.24
N PRO A 193 -10.09 2.21 16.77
CA PRO A 193 -10.09 1.90 15.34
C PRO A 193 -11.13 2.66 14.53
N TRP A 194 -12.24 3.03 15.17
CA TRP A 194 -13.34 3.74 14.55
C TRP A 194 -13.37 5.18 15.06
N ILE A 195 -13.19 6.13 14.15
CA ILE A 195 -13.42 7.55 14.35
C ILE A 195 -14.93 7.75 14.28
N GLU A 196 -15.50 8.38 15.30
CA GLU A 196 -16.93 8.63 15.39
C GLU A 196 -17.47 9.31 14.12
N LYS A 197 -18.52 8.72 13.55
CA LYS A 197 -19.24 9.31 12.43
C LYS A 197 -20.35 10.24 12.93
N PRO A 198 -20.72 11.27 12.13
CA PRO A 198 -21.91 12.07 12.41
C PRO A 198 -23.15 11.19 12.58
N ALA A 199 -24.07 11.61 13.46
CA ALA A 199 -25.29 10.87 13.76
C ALA A 199 -26.08 10.52 12.49
N GLY A 200 -26.54 9.27 12.39
CA GLY A 200 -27.39 8.77 11.30
C GLY A 200 -26.72 7.75 10.37
N ASN A 201 -25.38 7.66 10.33
CA ASN A 201 -24.68 6.59 9.61
C ASN A 201 -24.01 5.60 10.57
N ARG A 202 -24.67 4.46 10.78
CA ARG A 202 -24.14 3.38 11.63
C ARG A 202 -23.10 2.52 10.90
N GLU A 203 -23.18 2.40 9.58
CA GLU A 203 -22.21 1.64 8.78
C GLU A 203 -20.87 2.39 8.77
N SER A 204 -19.84 1.83 9.39
CA SER A 204 -18.49 2.39 9.39
C SER A 204 -17.80 2.18 8.04
N LEU A 205 -17.94 0.99 7.45
CA LEU A 205 -17.29 0.65 6.18
C LEU A 205 -18.00 -0.52 5.50
N ARG A 206 -17.97 -0.56 4.17
CA ARG A 206 -18.36 -1.73 3.38
C ARG A 206 -17.14 -2.25 2.62
N ALA A 207 -16.78 -3.52 2.84
CA ALA A 207 -15.54 -4.12 2.37
C ALA A 207 -15.80 -5.35 1.49
N GLY A 208 -15.08 -5.42 0.37
CA GLY A 208 -15.22 -6.50 -0.61
C GLY A 208 -16.27 -6.22 -1.68
N SER A 209 -16.21 -6.99 -2.76
CA SER A 209 -17.12 -6.93 -3.90
C SER A 209 -17.15 -8.27 -4.64
N PHE A 210 -18.06 -8.41 -5.60
CA PHE A 210 -18.20 -9.60 -6.42
C PHE A 210 -17.00 -9.79 -7.35
N ARG A 211 -16.48 -11.03 -7.42
CA ARG A 211 -15.31 -11.39 -8.23
C ARG A 211 -15.47 -11.10 -9.72
N GLY A 212 -16.68 -11.24 -10.26
CA GLY A 212 -16.97 -10.91 -11.66
C GLY A 212 -16.76 -9.42 -12.00
N PHE A 213 -16.72 -8.54 -10.99
CA PHE A 213 -16.39 -7.12 -11.14
C PHE A 213 -15.02 -6.77 -10.52
N GLY A 214 -14.09 -7.74 -10.47
CA GLY A 214 -12.74 -7.55 -9.93
C GLY A 214 -12.63 -7.64 -8.41
N GLY A 215 -13.69 -8.07 -7.73
CA GLY A 215 -13.72 -8.27 -6.28
C GLY A 215 -13.14 -9.62 -5.81
N LEU A 216 -13.33 -9.90 -4.52
CA LEU A 216 -12.81 -11.11 -3.89
C LEU A 216 -13.83 -12.25 -3.86
N PHE A 217 -15.12 -11.94 -3.78
CA PHE A 217 -16.14 -12.92 -3.39
C PHE A 217 -16.89 -13.45 -4.60
N ILE A 218 -16.93 -14.78 -4.76
CA ILE A 218 -17.65 -15.45 -5.85
C ILE A 218 -19.11 -15.77 -5.49
N VAL A 219 -19.38 -15.84 -4.19
CA VAL A 219 -20.72 -15.96 -3.59
C VAL A 219 -20.83 -15.01 -2.40
N PRO A 220 -22.03 -14.64 -1.94
CA PRO A 220 -22.19 -13.83 -0.74
C PRO A 220 -21.34 -14.36 0.43
N PRO A 221 -20.51 -13.52 1.06
CA PRO A 221 -19.55 -13.98 2.04
C PRO A 221 -20.24 -14.38 3.35
N LEU A 222 -19.59 -15.27 4.09
CA LEU A 222 -19.88 -15.55 5.49
C LEU A 222 -18.75 -15.01 6.36
N VAL A 223 -19.07 -14.59 7.58
CA VAL A 223 -18.11 -14.06 8.56
C VAL A 223 -18.14 -14.82 9.86
N THR A 224 -16.98 -14.90 10.51
CA THR A 224 -16.81 -15.42 11.87
C THR A 224 -15.77 -14.58 12.62
N ALA A 225 -15.72 -14.71 13.95
CA ALA A 225 -14.67 -14.13 14.78
C ALA A 225 -13.90 -15.21 15.57
N VAL A 226 -12.58 -15.10 15.58
CA VAL A 226 -11.65 -15.95 16.35
C VAL A 226 -10.58 -15.06 16.96
N ASN A 227 -10.35 -15.15 18.28
CA ASN A 227 -9.28 -14.41 18.96
C ASN A 227 -9.24 -12.91 18.61
N ASP A 228 -10.39 -12.25 18.58
CA ASP A 228 -10.55 -10.83 18.21
C ASP A 228 -10.20 -10.48 16.74
N GLN A 229 -10.10 -11.49 15.88
CA GLN A 229 -9.88 -11.35 14.44
C GLN A 229 -11.12 -11.78 13.64
N LEU A 230 -11.37 -11.10 12.53
CA LEU A 230 -12.48 -11.40 11.63
C LEU A 230 -12.00 -12.28 10.47
N PHE A 231 -12.68 -13.40 10.25
CA PHE A 231 -12.46 -14.24 9.09
C PHE A 231 -13.68 -14.21 8.17
N VAL A 232 -13.44 -14.22 6.87
CA VAL A 232 -14.44 -14.12 5.82
C VAL A 232 -14.27 -15.26 4.84
N ARG A 233 -15.35 -15.99 4.57
CA ARG A 233 -15.36 -17.09 3.61
C ARG A 233 -16.29 -16.76 2.44
N SER A 234 -15.84 -17.03 1.22
CA SER A 234 -16.68 -16.97 0.02
C SER A 234 -16.32 -18.15 -0.88
N GLY A 235 -17.22 -19.13 -0.97
CA GLY A 235 -16.94 -20.42 -1.62
C GLY A 235 -15.85 -21.17 -0.86
N ASP A 236 -14.76 -21.50 -1.54
CA ASP A 236 -13.60 -22.20 -0.97
C ASP A 236 -12.51 -21.24 -0.46
N ASP A 237 -12.62 -19.95 -0.80
CA ASP A 237 -11.65 -18.94 -0.38
C ASP A 237 -11.96 -18.43 1.04
N VAL A 238 -10.91 -18.34 1.86
CA VAL A 238 -10.95 -17.74 3.20
C VAL A 238 -9.96 -16.60 3.31
N TRP A 239 -10.40 -15.56 4.00
CA TRP A 239 -9.66 -14.32 4.20
C TRP A 239 -9.67 -13.89 5.66
N LEU A 240 -8.53 -13.44 6.17
CA LEU A 240 -8.45 -12.61 7.36
C LEU A 240 -8.81 -11.17 6.96
N LEU A 241 -9.81 -10.57 7.60
CA LEU A 241 -10.23 -9.19 7.39
C LEU A 241 -9.70 -8.31 8.52
N THR A 242 -8.85 -7.35 8.16
CA THR A 242 -8.44 -6.26 9.03
C THR A 242 -9.10 -4.97 8.57
N ALA A 243 -9.71 -4.21 9.47
CA ALA A 243 -10.39 -2.98 9.10
C ALA A 243 -10.38 -1.93 10.21
N ASP A 244 -10.39 -0.67 9.81
CA ASP A 244 -10.56 0.49 10.65
C ASP A 244 -11.08 1.69 9.83
N SER A 245 -11.04 2.88 10.42
CA SER A 245 -11.54 4.12 9.78
C SER A 245 -10.83 4.48 8.48
N PHE A 246 -9.64 3.96 8.21
CA PHE A 246 -8.88 4.28 7.01
C PHE A 246 -9.10 3.27 5.89
N GLY A 247 -9.52 2.05 6.19
CA GLY A 247 -9.88 1.09 5.16
C GLY A 247 -10.10 -0.32 5.67
N ALA A 248 -10.14 -1.26 4.73
CA ALA A 248 -10.21 -2.69 5.00
C ALA A 248 -9.28 -3.43 4.05
N THR A 249 -8.55 -4.41 4.57
CA THR A 249 -7.67 -5.27 3.78
C THR A 249 -7.94 -6.73 4.08
N PHE A 250 -7.78 -7.57 3.06
CA PHE A 250 -7.98 -9.01 3.13
C PHE A 250 -6.65 -9.72 2.93
N HIS A 251 -6.32 -10.61 3.84
CA HIS A 251 -5.14 -11.49 3.77
C HIS A 251 -5.60 -12.93 3.67
N ARG A 252 -4.75 -13.82 3.13
CA ARG A 252 -5.12 -15.23 3.04
C ARG A 252 -5.30 -15.82 4.44
N GLY A 253 -6.42 -16.49 4.64
CA GLY A 253 -6.69 -17.31 5.81
C GLY A 253 -6.98 -18.76 5.39
N THR A 254 -7.27 -19.60 6.36
CA THR A 254 -7.52 -21.03 6.18
C THR A 254 -8.92 -21.41 6.62
N LEU A 255 -9.44 -22.51 6.05
CA LEU A 255 -10.74 -23.04 6.45
C LEU A 255 -10.78 -23.45 7.93
N ALA A 256 -9.67 -23.98 8.47
CA ALA A 256 -9.57 -24.36 9.88
C ALA A 256 -9.73 -23.13 10.80
N GLU A 257 -9.09 -22.01 10.47
CA GLU A 257 -9.26 -20.75 11.21
C GLU A 257 -10.71 -20.26 11.14
N PHE A 258 -11.35 -20.30 9.97
CA PHE A 258 -12.76 -19.91 9.84
C PHE A 258 -13.70 -20.82 10.66
N GLN A 259 -13.42 -22.12 10.73
CA GLN A 259 -14.27 -23.06 11.46
C GLN A 259 -14.12 -22.99 12.98
N ALA A 260 -13.02 -22.43 13.48
CA ALA A 260 -12.80 -22.25 14.92
C ALA A 260 -13.65 -21.12 15.53
N GLY A 261 -14.25 -20.26 14.71
CA GLY A 261 -14.97 -19.09 15.17
C GLY A 261 -16.45 -19.34 15.46
N SER A 262 -17.07 -18.34 16.08
CA SER A 262 -18.49 -18.35 16.39
C SER A 262 -19.23 -17.20 15.72
N GLY A 263 -20.49 -17.46 15.35
CA GLY A 263 -21.41 -16.44 14.87
C GLY A 263 -21.99 -15.61 16.01
N SER A 264 -22.48 -14.42 15.68
CA SER A 264 -23.16 -13.49 16.58
C SER A 264 -24.55 -13.13 16.06
N ARG A 265 -25.28 -12.26 16.77
CA ARG A 265 -26.53 -11.65 16.29
C ARG A 265 -26.34 -10.14 16.09
N PHE A 266 -27.09 -9.58 15.15
CA PHE A 266 -27.13 -8.14 14.87
C PHE A 266 -28.49 -7.78 14.28
N ASP A 267 -29.23 -6.93 14.99
CA ASP A 267 -30.62 -6.60 14.65
C ASP A 267 -30.74 -5.33 13.78
N ASP A 268 -29.66 -4.55 13.68
CA ASP A 268 -29.62 -3.25 13.00
C ASP A 268 -29.11 -3.33 11.56
N ALA A 269 -29.29 -4.48 10.89
CA ALA A 269 -28.79 -4.68 9.54
C ALA A 269 -29.54 -3.81 8.50
N PRO A 270 -28.84 -3.15 7.57
CA PRO A 270 -29.47 -2.41 6.48
C PRO A 270 -30.37 -3.29 5.59
N ALA A 271 -31.44 -2.73 5.04
CA ALA A 271 -32.37 -3.51 4.20
C ALA A 271 -31.76 -3.92 2.84
N ASP A 272 -30.75 -3.21 2.34
CA ASP A 272 -30.12 -3.41 1.02
C ASP A 272 -29.27 -4.69 0.94
N ILE A 273 -28.95 -5.33 2.06
CA ILE A 273 -28.16 -6.58 2.07
C ILE A 273 -29.02 -7.84 1.97
N GLY A 274 -30.34 -7.71 1.99
CA GLY A 274 -31.27 -8.85 2.03
C GLY A 274 -31.32 -9.52 3.40
N VAL A 275 -31.48 -10.84 3.43
CA VAL A 275 -31.49 -11.60 4.69
C VAL A 275 -30.07 -11.66 5.22
N VAL A 276 -29.88 -11.29 6.50
CA VAL A 276 -28.59 -11.44 7.18
C VAL A 276 -28.17 -12.91 7.16
N THR A 277 -27.01 -13.20 6.57
CA THR A 277 -26.50 -14.56 6.41
C THR A 277 -25.48 -14.93 7.48
N SER A 278 -24.73 -13.95 7.99
CA SER A 278 -23.80 -14.17 9.09
C SER A 278 -23.41 -12.87 9.78
N VAL A 279 -23.04 -12.98 11.04
CA VAL A 279 -22.57 -11.88 11.87
C VAL A 279 -21.38 -12.36 12.69
N ALA A 280 -20.35 -11.53 12.79
CA ALA A 280 -19.20 -11.75 13.65
C ALA A 280 -18.91 -10.49 14.45
N ARG A 281 -18.39 -10.64 15.66
CA ARG A 281 -18.10 -9.52 16.55
C ARG A 281 -16.71 -9.67 17.17
N THR A 282 -15.93 -8.61 17.07
CA THR A 282 -14.69 -8.39 17.84
C THR A 282 -14.97 -7.34 18.91
N ARG A 283 -13.96 -7.02 19.71
CA ARG A 283 -14.02 -5.97 20.74
C ARG A 283 -14.44 -4.61 20.18
N HIS A 284 -14.08 -4.32 18.94
CA HIS A 284 -14.27 -3.00 18.34
C HIS A 284 -15.11 -3.00 17.07
N THR A 285 -15.42 -4.15 16.49
CA THR A 285 -16.04 -4.23 15.18
C THR A 285 -17.14 -5.28 15.15
N VAL A 286 -18.29 -4.91 14.59
CA VAL A 286 -19.32 -5.87 14.18
C VAL A 286 -19.26 -6.01 12.66
N ALA A 287 -19.10 -7.23 12.18
CA ALA A 287 -19.13 -7.57 10.77
C ALA A 287 -20.44 -8.27 10.44
N VAL A 288 -21.11 -7.84 9.38
CA VAL A 288 -22.42 -8.35 8.94
C VAL A 288 -22.38 -8.64 7.45
N THR A 289 -22.94 -9.77 7.04
CA THR A 289 -23.15 -10.09 5.62
C THR A 289 -24.61 -10.46 5.36
N GLY A 290 -25.03 -10.33 4.10
CA GLY A 290 -26.38 -10.66 3.68
C GLY A 290 -26.44 -11.34 2.33
N SER A 291 -27.58 -11.97 2.05
CA SER A 291 -27.78 -12.84 0.89
C SER A 291 -27.70 -12.13 -0.46
N LEU A 292 -27.85 -10.80 -0.50
CA LEU A 292 -27.88 -10.01 -1.74
C LEU A 292 -26.58 -9.21 -1.97
N THR A 293 -25.61 -9.31 -1.07
CA THR A 293 -24.37 -8.52 -1.16
C THR A 293 -23.13 -9.41 -1.23
N HIS A 294 -22.18 -9.01 -2.08
CA HIS A 294 -20.83 -9.57 -2.09
C HIS A 294 -19.89 -8.66 -1.31
N ALA A 295 -20.30 -8.24 -0.11
CA ALA A 295 -19.52 -7.39 0.76
C ALA A 295 -19.78 -7.72 2.23
N VAL A 296 -18.83 -7.34 3.07
CA VAL A 296 -18.93 -7.34 4.52
C VAL A 296 -19.19 -5.90 4.96
N LEU A 297 -20.28 -5.67 5.67
CA LEU A 297 -20.58 -4.40 6.31
C LEU A 297 -19.94 -4.40 7.69
N LEU A 298 -19.29 -3.30 8.04
CA LEU A 298 -18.54 -3.14 9.27
C LEU A 298 -19.11 -1.98 10.06
N PHE A 299 -19.34 -2.20 11.34
CA PHE A 299 -19.87 -1.25 12.31
C PHE A 299 -18.92 -1.15 13.48
N ALA A 300 -18.82 0.03 14.09
CA ALA A 300 -18.17 0.17 15.39
C ALA A 300 -19.00 -0.58 16.46
N ALA A 301 -18.33 -1.35 17.33
CA ALA A 301 -18.97 -2.14 18.39
C ALA A 301 -19.19 -1.36 19.68
#